data_AF-A0A955RM18-F1
#
_entry.id   AF-A0A955RM18-F1
#
_cell.length_a   1.000
_cell.length_b   1.000
_cell.length_c   1.000
_cell.angle_alpha   90.00
_cell.angle_beta   90.00
_cell.angle_gamma   90.00
#
_symmetry.space_group_name_H-M   'P 1'
#
loop_
_entity.id
_entity.type
_entity.pdbx_description
1 polymer ?
#
loop_
_entity_poly.entity_id
_entity_poly.type
_entity_poly.pdbx_seq_one_letter_code
_entity_poly.pdbx_strand_id
1 'polypeptide(L)'
;MNIFKRITFFIFVAVFVSTAFIPLFTTTIHSQSSAELLEQIKQKEKELKETEDAIANLEKELAETQNTISTVSEGLPKLEAEIKEVETQLEINQKKRELTKQEFELKQKEREQLIADQKDAVETLYVQWRVENSDFAFFSDNRAKLLATGFSQNVFGVSNENLAGLNTTIDSLDNDLSSQDEILATLDVQNEELISKKNKLDEEISYYSGVLASSTTQIAKLQDRQSQIKSQISDLTVEQQAAAEKEAWILQQELAKQRAAEDIDIVDGFYFAGTGRDVYQGHGVGFSQFGAYGGANTGMSYQQLIQFYFTGVNLVQMAGNVSVYGGPQNINVEEYLVHLGEVPDKACGTTAQAKEDPDKYIVNESGSVWACWPEEAIKAQVVIARTYALYHKNLYPDARSQVYDISYNKAWAVEETSGVVITYGGNLIDAVYSSDNSQGNGTANNDTIFQNFFGEGTPYPYLRSVNDSSFAYKTQWTNWSYQTNVYNNESIASMLDFIANDPKSSYDSSVKSNVRDIISSVGTIESISFERDPSMRVKKVYFNGSGGQKVMGGWWFKNLWNTWAYETGRNDYLYSQTFYVVSTN
;
A
#
# COMPACT_ATOMS: atom_id res chain seq x y z
N MET A 1 36.95 -16.54 -30.68
CA MET A 1 36.97 -17.59 -29.64
C MET A 1 36.49 -17.06 -28.29
N ASN A 2 35.30 -16.45 -28.22
CA ASN A 2 34.72 -15.94 -26.96
C ASN A 2 33.18 -15.86 -26.93
N ILE A 3 32.49 -16.35 -27.97
CA ILE A 3 31.02 -16.38 -28.02
C ILE A 3 30.47 -17.71 -27.45
N PHE A 4 31.25 -18.80 -27.52
CA PHE A 4 30.85 -20.11 -27.00
C PHE A 4 30.99 -20.29 -25.47
N LYS A 5 31.68 -19.38 -24.77
CA LYS A 5 31.83 -19.47 -23.30
C LYS A 5 30.75 -18.75 -22.49
N ARG A 6 29.84 -18.01 -23.15
CA ARG A 6 28.68 -17.39 -22.49
C ARG A 6 27.37 -18.17 -22.65
N ILE A 7 27.37 -19.21 -23.49
CA ILE A 7 26.18 -20.04 -23.79
C ILE A 7 25.87 -21.05 -22.66
N THR A 8 26.79 -21.31 -21.74
CA THR A 8 26.62 -22.35 -20.70
C THR A 8 26.03 -21.85 -19.38
N PHE A 9 25.74 -20.55 -19.22
CA PHE A 9 25.27 -20.02 -17.93
C PHE A 9 23.75 -19.81 -17.82
N PHE A 10 23.00 -19.88 -18.93
CA PHE A 10 21.55 -19.59 -18.97
C PHE A 10 20.63 -20.80 -19.21
N ILE A 11 21.09 -22.02 -18.87
CA ILE A 11 20.27 -23.26 -18.96
C ILE A 11 20.20 -23.98 -17.60
N PHE A 12 20.01 -23.26 -16.48
CA PHE A 12 19.89 -23.93 -15.16
C PHE A 12 18.86 -23.37 -14.18
N VAL A 13 17.78 -22.73 -14.65
CA VAL A 13 16.65 -22.34 -13.76
C VAL A 13 15.30 -22.91 -14.21
N ALA A 14 15.26 -23.75 -15.24
CA ALA A 14 14.07 -24.49 -15.61
C ALA A 14 14.19 -25.95 -15.14
N VAL A 15 13.66 -26.26 -13.96
CA VAL A 15 13.02 -27.53 -13.54
C VAL A 15 12.86 -27.46 -12.01
N PHE A 16 11.65 -27.17 -11.55
CA PHE A 16 10.96 -27.87 -10.44
C PHE A 16 9.55 -27.27 -10.28
N VAL A 17 8.66 -27.59 -11.21
CA VAL A 17 7.22 -27.56 -10.97
C VAL A 17 6.76 -29.00 -11.09
N SER A 18 6.94 -29.78 -10.02
CA SER A 18 6.33 -31.10 -9.91
C SER A 18 5.13 -31.01 -8.97
N THR A 19 3.97 -31.21 -9.56
CA THR A 19 2.67 -31.45 -8.94
C THR A 19 2.76 -32.45 -7.78
N ALA A 20 2.51 -31.99 -6.55
CA ALA A 20 2.11 -32.84 -5.45
C ALA A 20 0.59 -32.70 -5.26
N PHE A 21 -0.15 -33.60 -5.92
CA PHE A 21 -1.57 -33.84 -5.66
C PHE A 21 -1.65 -34.63 -4.34
N ILE A 22 -1.99 -33.95 -3.24
CA ILE A 22 -2.23 -34.60 -1.94
C ILE A 22 -3.74 -34.89 -1.85
N PRO A 23 -4.16 -36.13 -1.51
CA PRO A 23 -5.57 -36.48 -1.45
C PRO A 23 -6.28 -35.68 -0.37
N LEU A 24 -7.57 -35.43 -0.59
CA LEU A 24 -8.53 -34.91 0.38
C LEU A 24 -8.51 -35.79 1.63
N PHE A 25 -7.73 -35.38 2.64
CA PHE A 25 -7.92 -35.82 4.01
C PHE A 25 -9.10 -35.05 4.58
N THR A 26 -10.10 -35.78 5.06
CA THR A 26 -11.13 -35.23 5.94
C THR A 26 -10.45 -34.75 7.22
N THR A 27 -10.12 -33.47 7.32
CA THR A 27 -9.54 -32.91 8.53
C THR A 27 -10.66 -32.53 9.49
N THR A 28 -10.88 -33.39 10.48
CA THR A 28 -11.10 -32.96 11.85
C THR A 28 -10.26 -31.69 12.12
N ILE A 29 -10.90 -30.60 12.53
CA ILE A 29 -10.29 -29.31 12.84
C ILE A 29 -9.19 -29.55 13.90
N HIS A 30 -7.93 -29.59 13.48
CA HIS A 30 -6.78 -29.46 14.36
C HIS A 30 -6.54 -27.96 14.54
N SER A 31 -6.72 -27.45 15.75
CA SER A 31 -6.38 -26.08 16.10
C SER A 31 -4.84 -25.99 16.17
N GLN A 32 -4.22 -25.31 15.20
CA GLN A 32 -2.77 -25.07 15.21
C GLN A 32 -2.36 -24.24 16.44
N SER A 33 -1.18 -24.51 16.98
CA SER A 33 -0.63 -23.79 18.13
C SER A 33 0.04 -22.47 17.72
N SER A 34 0.17 -21.53 18.66
CA SER A 34 0.83 -20.24 18.40
C SER A 34 2.28 -20.40 17.95
N ALA A 35 2.97 -21.45 18.42
CA ALA A 35 4.34 -21.77 18.04
C ALA A 35 4.46 -22.31 16.61
N GLU A 36 3.51 -23.14 16.17
CA GLU A 36 3.46 -23.66 14.79
C GLU A 36 3.18 -22.55 13.78
N LEU A 37 2.29 -21.62 14.12
CA LEU A 37 1.99 -20.45 13.29
C LEU A 37 3.20 -19.51 13.21
N LEU A 38 3.93 -19.32 14.31
CA LEU A 38 5.17 -18.53 14.32
C LEU A 38 6.24 -19.12 13.39
N GLU A 39 6.35 -20.44 13.31
CA GLU A 39 7.30 -21.07 12.39
C GLU A 39 6.89 -20.91 10.92
N GLN A 40 5.59 -20.96 10.63
CA GLN A 40 5.06 -20.64 9.30
C GLN A 40 5.36 -19.18 8.91
N ILE A 41 5.21 -18.23 9.83
CA ILE A 41 5.57 -16.82 9.62
C ILE A 41 7.05 -16.70 9.25
N LYS A 42 7.95 -17.32 10.02
CA LYS A 42 9.41 -17.28 9.72
C LYS A 42 9.74 -17.85 8.35
N GLN A 43 9.09 -18.96 7.97
CA GLN A 43 9.27 -19.55 6.64
C GLN A 43 8.81 -18.59 5.54
N LYS A 44 7.71 -17.85 5.76
CA LYS A 44 7.22 -16.83 4.82
C LYS A 44 8.10 -15.59 4.78
N GLU A 45 8.67 -15.15 5.91
CA GLU A 45 9.66 -14.07 5.96
C GLU A 45 10.93 -14.44 5.18
N LYS A 46 11.34 -15.72 5.23
CA LYS A 46 12.43 -16.22 4.40
C LYS A 46 12.08 -16.17 2.90
N GLU A 47 10.91 -16.65 2.51
CA GLU A 47 10.42 -16.55 1.12
C GLU A 47 10.34 -15.08 0.64
N LEU A 48 9.92 -14.17 1.52
CA LEU A 48 9.86 -12.74 1.24
C LEU A 48 11.26 -12.18 0.93
N LYS A 49 12.24 -12.50 1.79
CA LYS A 49 13.62 -12.06 1.60
C LYS A 49 14.24 -12.60 0.31
N GLU A 50 14.04 -13.88 0.01
CA GLU A 50 14.49 -14.48 -1.26
C GLU A 50 13.88 -13.79 -2.49
N THR A 51 12.61 -13.37 -2.38
CA THR A 51 11.91 -12.61 -3.43
C THR A 51 12.47 -11.19 -3.58
N GLU A 52 12.75 -10.51 -2.47
CA GLU A 52 13.36 -9.17 -2.46
C GLU A 52 14.78 -9.17 -3.05
N ASP A 53 15.60 -10.17 -2.68
CA ASP A 53 16.94 -10.35 -3.24
C ASP A 53 16.89 -10.63 -4.76
N ALA A 54 15.89 -11.40 -5.22
CA ALA A 54 15.69 -11.66 -6.65
C ALA A 54 15.29 -10.40 -7.43
N ILE A 55 14.42 -9.55 -6.87
CA ILE A 55 14.05 -8.26 -7.46
C ILE A 55 15.29 -7.35 -7.57
N ALA A 56 16.05 -7.21 -6.47
CA ALA A 56 17.23 -6.34 -6.44
C ALA A 56 18.30 -6.77 -7.46
N ASN A 57 18.52 -8.08 -7.63
CA ASN A 57 19.44 -8.60 -8.63
C ASN A 57 18.97 -8.28 -10.06
N LEU A 58 17.68 -8.48 -10.36
CA LEU A 58 17.12 -8.16 -11.68
C LEU A 58 17.14 -6.66 -11.98
N GLU A 59 16.89 -5.80 -10.99
CA GLU A 59 17.00 -4.34 -11.15
C GLU A 59 18.43 -3.91 -11.48
N LYS A 60 19.42 -4.54 -10.86
CA LYS A 60 20.84 -4.32 -11.18
C LYS A 60 21.17 -4.75 -12.61
N GLU A 61 20.75 -5.94 -13.03
CA GLU A 61 20.94 -6.42 -14.40
C GLU A 61 20.23 -5.52 -15.43
N LEU A 62 19.06 -4.98 -15.09
CA LEU A 62 18.32 -4.05 -15.92
C LEU A 62 19.07 -2.73 -16.10
N ALA A 63 19.66 -2.19 -15.03
CA ALA A 63 20.50 -1.00 -15.10
C ALA A 63 21.76 -1.21 -15.98
N GLU A 64 22.41 -2.37 -15.86
CA GLU A 64 23.57 -2.72 -16.70
C GLU A 64 23.17 -2.86 -18.19
N THR A 65 22.01 -3.46 -18.45
CA THR A 65 21.46 -3.60 -19.82
C THR A 65 21.09 -2.24 -20.41
N GLN A 66 20.47 -1.35 -19.63
CA GLN A 66 20.14 0.01 -20.03
C GLN A 66 21.40 0.80 -20.42
N ASN A 67 22.46 0.68 -19.62
CA ASN A 67 23.75 1.33 -19.89
C ASN A 67 24.41 0.78 -21.17
N THR A 68 24.29 -0.54 -21.40
CA THR A 68 24.75 -1.17 -22.64
C THR A 68 24.02 -0.60 -23.85
N ILE A 69 22.69 -0.48 -23.79
CA ILE A 69 21.89 0.15 -24.86
C ILE A 69 22.35 1.59 -25.10
N SER A 70 22.53 2.38 -24.04
CA SER A 70 23.01 3.77 -24.15
C SER A 70 24.36 3.82 -24.89
N THR A 71 25.32 3.01 -24.45
CA THR A 71 26.68 2.95 -25.04
C THR A 71 26.64 2.55 -26.51
N VAL A 72 25.83 1.55 -26.87
CA VAL A 72 25.68 1.10 -28.26
C VAL A 72 24.99 2.18 -29.11
N SER A 73 24.02 2.89 -28.55
CA SER A 73 23.25 3.93 -29.25
C SER A 73 24.04 5.21 -29.52
N GLU A 74 25.10 5.52 -28.76
CA GLU A 74 25.94 6.70 -28.97
C GLU A 74 26.67 6.69 -30.32
N GLY A 75 26.96 5.51 -30.87
CA GLY A 75 27.65 5.36 -32.16
C GLY A 75 26.75 5.55 -33.39
N LEU A 76 25.43 5.42 -33.24
CA LEU A 76 24.47 5.45 -34.34
C LEU A 76 24.44 6.81 -35.08
N PRO A 77 24.33 7.97 -34.39
CA PRO A 77 24.28 9.26 -35.06
C PRO A 77 25.51 9.56 -35.93
N LYS A 78 26.68 9.11 -35.48
CA LYS A 78 27.93 9.27 -36.23
C LYS A 78 27.91 8.41 -37.49
N LEU A 79 27.48 7.16 -37.38
CA LEU A 79 27.39 6.23 -38.51
C LEU A 79 26.34 6.69 -39.53
N GLU A 80 25.20 7.21 -39.08
CA GLU A 80 24.17 7.80 -39.93
C GLU A 80 24.68 9.05 -40.69
N ALA A 81 25.49 9.88 -40.02
CA ALA A 81 26.13 11.01 -40.67
C ALA A 81 27.17 10.56 -41.72
N GLU A 82 27.98 9.54 -41.42
CA GLU A 82 28.96 8.97 -42.37
C GLU A 82 28.27 8.36 -43.59
N ILE A 83 27.17 7.59 -43.41
CA ILE A 83 26.36 7.05 -44.52
C ILE A 83 25.85 8.18 -45.40
N LYS A 84 25.23 9.21 -44.79
CA LYS A 84 24.67 10.35 -45.52
C LYS A 84 25.75 11.12 -46.30
N GLU A 85 26.95 11.23 -45.75
CA GLU A 85 28.08 11.85 -46.43
C GLU A 85 28.49 11.05 -47.67
N VAL A 86 28.64 9.73 -47.54
CA VAL A 86 28.99 8.84 -48.65
C VAL A 86 27.91 8.82 -49.73
N GLU A 87 26.62 8.76 -49.35
CA GLU A 87 25.49 8.86 -50.28
C GLU A 87 25.50 10.18 -51.07
N THR A 88 25.84 11.28 -50.40
CA THR A 88 25.98 12.59 -51.05
C THR A 88 27.15 12.59 -52.04
N GLN A 89 28.29 11.97 -51.68
CA GLN A 89 29.43 11.83 -52.58
C GLN A 89 29.12 10.94 -53.79
N LEU A 90 28.37 9.85 -53.61
CA LEU A 90 27.87 9.01 -54.69
C LEU A 90 27.02 9.83 -55.67
N GLU A 91 26.04 10.59 -55.17
CA GLU A 91 25.18 11.41 -56.02
C GLU A 91 25.97 12.46 -56.82
N ILE A 92 26.94 13.13 -56.18
CA ILE A 92 27.80 14.12 -56.84
C ILE A 92 28.65 13.47 -57.93
N ASN A 93 29.30 12.34 -57.63
CA ASN A 93 30.16 11.65 -58.59
C ASN A 93 29.37 11.04 -59.75
N GLN A 94 28.15 10.53 -59.50
CA GLN A 94 27.24 10.07 -60.56
C GLN A 94 26.89 11.21 -61.52
N LYS A 95 26.56 12.40 -61.00
CA LYS A 95 26.28 13.59 -61.83
C LYS A 95 27.51 14.05 -62.61
N LYS A 96 28.69 14.05 -61.98
CA LYS A 96 29.96 14.40 -62.65
C LYS A 96 30.27 13.43 -63.80
N ARG A 97 30.04 12.14 -63.59
CA ARG A 97 30.21 11.11 -64.61
C ARG A 97 29.25 11.28 -65.76
N GLU A 98 27.98 11.55 -65.48
CA GLU A 98 26.99 11.80 -66.52
C GLU A 98 27.38 13.02 -67.39
N LEU A 99 27.86 14.10 -66.76
CA LEU A 99 28.39 15.26 -67.49
C LEU A 99 29.60 14.91 -68.36
N THR A 100 30.57 14.20 -67.80
CA THR A 100 31.79 13.74 -68.52
C THR A 100 31.42 12.86 -69.71
N LYS A 101 30.42 11.98 -69.54
CA LYS A 101 29.93 11.09 -70.59
C LYS A 101 29.25 11.85 -71.72
N GLN A 102 28.42 12.85 -71.39
CA GLN A 102 27.79 13.72 -72.39
C GLN A 102 28.84 14.49 -73.20
N GLU A 103 29.90 14.97 -72.54
CA GLU A 103 31.03 15.62 -73.22
C GLU A 103 31.79 14.64 -74.13
N PHE A 104 32.06 13.42 -73.66
CA PHE A 104 32.69 12.37 -74.47
C PHE A 104 31.86 12.04 -75.72
N GLU A 105 30.55 11.83 -75.58
CA GLU A 105 29.64 11.56 -76.70
C GLU A 105 29.59 12.74 -77.69
N LEU A 106 29.62 13.98 -77.18
CA LEU A 106 29.69 15.17 -78.01
C LEU A 106 31.00 15.21 -78.82
N LYS A 107 32.15 14.95 -78.18
CA LYS A 107 33.47 14.94 -78.82
C LYS A 107 33.60 13.83 -79.86
N GLN A 108 33.00 12.66 -79.62
CA GLN A 108 32.91 11.60 -80.62
C GLN A 108 32.11 12.04 -81.86
N LYS A 109 30.98 12.72 -81.68
CA LYS A 109 30.20 13.28 -82.79
C LYS A 109 30.96 14.37 -83.55
N GLU A 110 31.66 15.26 -82.83
CA GLU A 110 32.54 16.26 -83.46
C GLU A 110 33.62 15.59 -84.32
N ARG A 111 34.19 14.47 -83.85
CA ARG A 111 35.19 13.69 -84.57
C ARG A 111 34.61 13.06 -85.83
N GLU A 112 33.46 12.44 -85.73
CA GLU A 112 32.74 11.86 -86.89
C GLU A 112 32.44 12.93 -87.94
N GLN A 113 31.96 14.10 -87.50
CA GLN A 113 31.71 15.24 -88.38
C GLN A 113 32.99 15.73 -89.06
N LEU A 114 34.08 15.88 -88.30
CA LEU A 114 35.36 16.34 -88.85
C LEU A 114 35.95 15.36 -89.88
N ILE A 115 35.79 14.05 -89.67
CA ILE A 115 36.18 13.01 -90.64
C ILE A 115 35.30 13.08 -91.89
N ALA A 116 33.99 13.30 -91.73
CA ALA A 116 33.06 13.46 -92.84
C ALA A 116 33.38 14.71 -93.67
N ASP A 117 33.65 15.84 -93.01
CA ASP A 117 34.06 17.10 -93.65
C ASP A 117 35.41 16.94 -94.37
N GLN A 118 36.36 16.20 -93.78
CA GLN A 118 37.63 15.87 -94.42
C GLN A 118 37.41 15.06 -95.70
N LYS A 119 36.52 14.06 -95.66
CA LYS A 119 36.19 13.24 -96.83
C LYS A 119 35.55 14.09 -97.93
N ASP A 120 34.59 14.95 -97.59
CA ASP A 120 33.92 15.85 -98.53
C ASP A 120 34.89 16.88 -99.15
N ALA A 121 35.79 17.45 -98.33
CA ALA A 121 36.84 18.35 -98.80
C ALA A 121 37.85 17.66 -99.73
N VAL A 122 38.27 16.42 -99.41
CA VAL A 122 39.13 15.61 -100.28
C VAL A 122 38.42 15.30 -101.60
N GLU A 123 37.15 14.90 -101.57
CA GLU A 123 36.35 14.63 -102.78
C GLU A 123 36.21 15.89 -103.65
N THR A 124 35.86 17.02 -103.05
CA THR A 124 35.69 18.31 -103.75
C THR A 124 37.00 18.82 -104.35
N LEU A 125 38.08 18.85 -103.56
CA LEU A 125 39.38 19.31 -104.02
C LEU A 125 40.01 18.36 -105.04
N TYR A 126 39.74 17.05 -104.96
CA TYR A 126 40.12 16.08 -105.99
C TYR A 126 39.39 16.34 -107.31
N VAL A 127 38.08 16.64 -107.26
CA VAL A 127 37.29 17.01 -108.44
C VAL A 127 37.80 18.32 -109.04
N GLN A 128 38.00 19.38 -108.23
CA GLN A 128 38.58 20.65 -108.69
C GLN A 128 39.98 20.46 -109.30
N TRP A 129 40.86 19.73 -108.61
CA TRP A 129 42.19 19.41 -109.12
C TRP A 129 42.12 18.68 -110.47
N ARG A 130 41.22 17.69 -110.63
CA ARG A 130 41.04 16.95 -111.89
C ARG A 130 40.48 17.83 -113.01
N VAL A 131 39.60 18.78 -112.70
CA VAL A 131 38.99 19.70 -113.66
C VAL A 131 39.99 20.78 -114.11
N GLU A 132 40.70 21.40 -113.18
CA GLU A 132 41.70 22.46 -113.44
C GLU A 132 42.98 21.94 -114.11
N ASN A 133 43.29 20.63 -113.99
CA ASN A 133 44.46 19.99 -114.59
C ASN A 133 44.11 19.03 -115.76
N SER A 134 43.04 19.32 -116.50
CA SER A 134 42.58 18.49 -117.63
C SER A 134 43.53 18.44 -118.86
N ASP A 135 44.59 19.26 -118.88
CA ASP A 135 45.60 19.31 -119.98
C ASP A 135 47.00 18.77 -119.59
N PHE A 136 47.15 17.98 -118.52
CA PHE A 136 48.48 17.60 -118.00
C PHE A 136 49.15 16.43 -118.75
N ALA A 137 49.50 16.65 -120.02
CA ALA A 137 50.51 15.88 -120.73
C ALA A 137 51.88 16.54 -120.55
N PHE A 138 52.79 15.87 -119.83
CA PHE A 138 54.25 16.07 -119.82
C PHE A 138 54.78 17.44 -119.33
N PHE A 139 55.47 17.49 -118.18
CA PHE A 139 56.81 18.11 -117.95
C PHE A 139 57.14 18.44 -116.46
N SER A 140 58.27 17.88 -115.99
CA SER A 140 59.20 18.29 -114.91
C SER A 140 58.89 18.08 -113.40
N ASP A 141 59.86 17.44 -112.74
CA ASP A 141 59.82 16.71 -111.46
C ASP A 141 59.72 17.56 -110.16
N ASN A 142 59.91 18.89 -110.21
CA ASN A 142 59.98 19.73 -108.99
C ASN A 142 58.72 20.57 -108.72
N ARG A 143 58.02 21.05 -109.75
CA ARG A 143 56.82 21.90 -109.58
C ARG A 143 55.58 21.08 -109.23
N ALA A 144 55.45 19.88 -109.82
CA ALA A 144 54.43 18.90 -109.46
C ALA A 144 54.58 18.43 -108.00
N LYS A 145 55.83 18.22 -107.54
CA LYS A 145 56.12 17.96 -106.12
C LYS A 145 55.75 19.12 -105.22
N LEU A 146 56.12 20.37 -105.54
CA LEU A 146 55.77 21.53 -104.70
C LEU A 146 54.25 21.73 -104.55
N LEU A 147 53.50 21.54 -105.64
CA LEU A 147 52.04 21.67 -105.64
C LEU A 147 51.35 20.47 -104.93
N ALA A 148 51.87 19.25 -105.10
CA ALA A 148 51.41 18.09 -104.34
C ALA A 148 51.70 18.22 -102.84
N THR A 149 52.85 18.80 -102.46
CA THR A 149 53.20 19.10 -101.06
C THR A 149 52.31 20.21 -100.49
N GLY A 150 52.02 21.27 -101.25
CA GLY A 150 51.10 22.34 -100.83
C GLY A 150 49.65 21.87 -100.69
N PHE A 151 49.18 21.00 -101.58
CA PHE A 151 47.89 20.30 -101.47
C PHE A 151 47.88 19.39 -100.24
N SER A 152 48.91 18.58 -100.05
CA SER A 152 49.04 17.71 -98.88
C SER A 152 49.04 18.49 -97.56
N GLN A 153 49.74 19.62 -97.49
CA GLN A 153 49.83 20.41 -96.26
C GLN A 153 48.54 21.19 -95.97
N ASN A 154 47.87 21.75 -96.97
CA ASN A 154 46.63 22.49 -96.76
C ASN A 154 45.41 21.59 -96.53
N VAL A 155 45.37 20.38 -97.12
CA VAL A 155 44.24 19.45 -96.97
C VAL A 155 44.40 18.55 -95.74
N PHE A 156 45.63 18.11 -95.44
CA PHE A 156 45.86 17.14 -94.36
C PHE A 156 46.59 17.71 -93.14
N GLY A 157 47.31 18.84 -93.24
CA GLY A 157 48.10 19.38 -92.12
C GLY A 157 47.26 19.84 -90.93
N VAL A 158 46.45 20.90 -91.12
CA VAL A 158 45.61 21.48 -90.05
C VAL A 158 44.50 20.52 -89.61
N SER A 159 43.95 19.73 -90.54
CA SER A 159 42.89 18.75 -90.24
C SER A 159 43.41 17.55 -89.43
N ASN A 160 44.61 17.03 -89.73
CA ASN A 160 45.20 15.94 -88.95
C ASN A 160 45.63 16.39 -87.55
N GLU A 161 46.12 17.64 -87.40
CA GLU A 161 46.43 18.22 -86.07
C GLU A 161 45.15 18.35 -85.22
N ASN A 162 44.04 18.82 -85.81
CA ASN A 162 42.75 18.91 -85.13
C ASN A 162 42.19 17.52 -84.74
N LEU A 163 42.28 16.53 -85.64
CA LEU A 163 41.87 15.15 -85.35
C LEU A 163 42.75 14.50 -84.26
N ALA A 164 44.06 14.76 -84.26
CA ALA A 164 44.98 14.27 -83.24
C ALA A 164 44.67 14.90 -81.86
N GLY A 165 44.40 16.21 -81.82
CA GLY A 165 43.97 16.91 -80.62
C GLY A 165 42.65 16.36 -80.07
N LEU A 166 41.66 16.13 -80.95
CA LEU A 166 40.36 15.61 -80.57
C LEU A 166 40.42 14.15 -80.09
N ASN A 167 41.22 13.29 -80.73
CA ASN A 167 41.49 11.94 -80.24
C ASN A 167 42.14 11.98 -78.85
N THR A 168 43.10 12.88 -78.63
CA THR A 168 43.73 13.06 -77.31
C THR A 168 42.71 13.48 -76.24
N THR A 169 41.78 14.37 -76.57
CA THR A 169 40.68 14.76 -75.67
C THR A 169 39.73 13.60 -75.40
N ILE A 170 39.36 12.83 -76.42
CA ILE A 170 38.50 11.64 -76.28
C ILE A 170 39.16 10.59 -75.39
N ASP A 171 40.44 10.29 -75.61
CA ASP A 171 41.21 9.35 -74.80
C ASP A 171 41.32 9.85 -73.34
N SER A 172 41.49 11.16 -73.12
CA SER A 172 41.49 11.75 -71.77
C SER A 172 40.13 11.58 -71.08
N LEU A 173 39.03 11.84 -71.78
CA LEU A 173 37.68 11.70 -71.25
C LEU A 173 37.32 10.23 -70.96
N ASP A 174 37.79 9.29 -71.78
CA ASP A 174 37.61 7.85 -71.56
C ASP A 174 38.36 7.36 -70.29
N ASN A 175 39.59 7.85 -70.11
CA ASN A 175 40.36 7.62 -68.89
C ASN A 175 39.68 8.24 -67.65
N ASP A 176 39.14 9.46 -67.77
CA ASP A 176 38.39 10.11 -66.69
C ASP A 176 37.10 9.37 -66.35
N LEU A 177 36.37 8.85 -67.34
CA LEU A 177 35.20 7.99 -67.12
C LEU A 177 35.56 6.71 -66.38
N SER A 178 36.65 6.04 -66.79
CA SER A 178 37.15 4.82 -66.14
C SER A 178 37.56 5.08 -64.68
N SER A 179 38.27 6.18 -64.43
CA SER A 179 38.66 6.61 -63.07
C SER A 179 37.44 6.93 -62.20
N GLN A 180 36.41 7.57 -62.76
CA GLN A 180 35.17 7.86 -62.04
C GLN A 180 34.35 6.58 -61.76
N ASP A 181 34.37 5.59 -62.65
CA ASP A 181 33.77 4.27 -62.42
C ASP A 181 34.42 3.55 -61.23
N GLU A 182 35.75 3.60 -61.11
CA GLU A 182 36.47 3.04 -59.96
C GLU A 182 36.13 3.76 -58.64
N ILE A 183 35.99 5.09 -58.67
CA ILE A 183 35.60 5.89 -57.50
C ILE A 183 34.17 5.53 -57.05
N LEU A 184 33.22 5.46 -57.98
CA LEU A 184 31.84 5.09 -57.68
C LEU A 184 31.74 3.68 -57.10
N ALA A 185 32.45 2.71 -57.69
CA ALA A 185 32.49 1.35 -57.17
C ALA A 185 33.06 1.28 -55.75
N THR A 186 34.09 2.08 -55.45
CA THR A 186 34.69 2.15 -54.11
C THR A 186 33.73 2.77 -53.09
N LEU A 187 33.04 3.85 -53.46
CA LEU A 187 32.06 4.51 -52.59
C LEU A 187 30.82 3.64 -52.34
N ASP A 188 30.36 2.89 -53.34
CA ASP A 188 29.24 1.94 -53.19
C ASP A 188 29.59 0.85 -52.17
N VAL A 189 30.78 0.26 -52.27
CA VAL A 189 31.27 -0.74 -51.29
C VAL A 189 31.35 -0.14 -49.89
N GLN A 190 31.89 1.08 -49.76
CA GLN A 190 31.94 1.77 -48.46
C GLN A 190 30.55 2.01 -47.87
N ASN A 191 29.58 2.41 -48.70
CA ASN A 191 28.21 2.64 -48.26
C ASN A 191 27.54 1.34 -47.78
N GLU A 192 27.69 0.24 -48.54
CA GLU A 192 27.17 -1.08 -48.15
C GLU A 192 27.77 -1.56 -46.82
N GLU A 193 29.07 -1.37 -46.61
CA GLU A 193 29.74 -1.73 -45.36
C GLU A 193 29.21 -0.93 -44.16
N LEU A 194 28.99 0.38 -44.32
CA LEU A 194 28.46 1.25 -43.27
C LEU A 194 27.00 0.89 -42.93
N ILE A 195 26.15 0.66 -43.94
CA ILE A 195 24.77 0.20 -43.77
C ILE A 195 24.74 -1.15 -43.04
N SER A 196 25.63 -2.09 -43.40
CA SER A 196 25.75 -3.37 -42.72
C SER A 196 26.13 -3.23 -41.25
N LYS A 197 27.05 -2.32 -40.92
CA LYS A 197 27.41 -2.00 -39.52
C LYS A 197 26.23 -1.40 -38.76
N LYS A 198 25.48 -0.48 -39.38
CA LYS A 198 24.28 0.13 -38.76
C LYS A 198 23.24 -0.92 -38.42
N ASN A 199 22.89 -1.76 -39.38
CA ASN A 199 21.88 -2.80 -39.20
C ASN A 199 22.26 -3.78 -38.09
N LYS A 200 23.54 -4.13 -37.95
CA LYS A 200 24.02 -4.97 -36.83
C LYS A 200 23.84 -4.31 -35.47
N LEU A 201 24.10 -3.01 -35.36
CA LEU A 201 23.88 -2.26 -34.11
C LEU A 201 22.39 -2.14 -33.79
N ASP A 202 21.55 -1.90 -34.80
CA ASP A 202 20.08 -1.86 -34.65
C ASP A 202 19.52 -3.21 -34.18
N GLU A 203 20.01 -4.33 -34.73
CA GLU A 203 19.67 -5.69 -34.27
C GLU A 203 20.09 -5.92 -32.81
N GLU A 204 21.27 -5.47 -32.42
CA GLU A 204 21.77 -5.60 -31.04
C GLU A 204 20.93 -4.77 -30.05
N ILE A 205 20.56 -3.54 -30.40
CA ILE A 205 19.65 -2.70 -29.60
C ILE A 205 18.28 -3.34 -29.46
N SER A 206 17.75 -3.91 -30.55
CA SER A 206 16.46 -4.59 -30.55
C SER A 206 16.47 -5.81 -29.61
N TYR A 207 17.53 -6.61 -29.66
CA TYR A 207 17.73 -7.74 -28.76
C TYR A 207 17.76 -7.33 -27.28
N TYR A 208 18.58 -6.34 -26.91
CA TYR A 208 18.68 -5.89 -25.52
C TYR A 208 17.38 -5.22 -25.03
N SER A 209 16.66 -4.53 -25.92
CA SER A 209 15.35 -3.95 -25.62
C SER A 209 14.30 -5.04 -25.33
N GLY A 210 14.36 -6.18 -26.04
CA GLY A 210 13.55 -7.37 -25.75
C GLY A 210 13.88 -7.99 -24.38
N VAL A 211 15.17 -8.09 -24.03
CA VAL A 211 15.61 -8.55 -22.71
C VAL A 211 15.07 -7.63 -21.62
N LEU A 212 15.16 -6.31 -21.81
CA LEU A 212 14.68 -5.30 -20.86
C LEU A 212 13.18 -5.45 -20.61
N ALA A 213 12.36 -5.55 -21.67
CA ALA A 213 10.91 -5.76 -21.53
C ALA A 213 10.56 -7.06 -20.79
N SER A 214 11.29 -8.14 -21.06
CA SER A 214 11.13 -9.42 -20.36
C SER A 214 11.49 -9.29 -18.87
N SER A 215 12.62 -8.67 -18.54
CA SER A 215 13.06 -8.46 -17.16
C SER A 215 12.11 -7.54 -16.39
N THR A 216 11.61 -6.47 -17.00
CA THR A 216 10.56 -5.62 -16.40
C THR A 216 9.29 -6.42 -16.07
N THR A 217 8.89 -7.31 -16.98
CA THR A 217 7.72 -8.19 -16.76
C THR A 217 7.96 -9.18 -15.60
N GLN A 218 9.18 -9.72 -15.47
CA GLN A 218 9.54 -10.61 -14.36
C GLN A 218 9.55 -9.87 -13.02
N ILE A 219 10.10 -8.65 -12.98
CA ILE A 219 10.08 -7.79 -11.78
C ILE A 219 8.63 -7.54 -11.35
N ALA A 220 7.72 -7.18 -12.28
CA ALA A 220 6.32 -6.95 -11.95
C ALA A 220 5.64 -8.20 -11.34
N LYS A 221 5.94 -9.40 -11.84
CA LYS A 221 5.44 -10.67 -11.27
C LYS A 221 6.00 -10.94 -9.89
N LEU A 222 7.28 -10.66 -9.65
CA LEU A 222 7.92 -10.82 -8.35
C LEU A 222 7.37 -9.80 -7.34
N GLN A 223 7.07 -8.58 -7.76
CA GLN A 223 6.42 -7.56 -6.93
C GLN A 223 4.99 -7.98 -6.53
N ASP A 224 4.21 -8.55 -7.44
CA ASP A 224 2.91 -9.14 -7.11
C ASP A 224 3.04 -10.28 -6.08
N ARG A 225 4.01 -11.18 -6.28
CA ARG A 225 4.32 -12.25 -5.33
C ARG A 225 4.75 -11.70 -3.97
N GLN A 226 5.56 -10.64 -3.93
CA GLN A 226 5.98 -9.95 -2.70
C GLN A 226 4.77 -9.44 -1.93
N SER A 227 3.82 -8.76 -2.60
CA SER A 227 2.57 -8.29 -1.99
C SER A 227 1.72 -9.44 -1.44
N GLN A 228 1.61 -10.55 -2.18
CA GLN A 228 0.90 -11.74 -1.72
C GLN A 228 1.54 -12.36 -0.47
N ILE A 229 2.86 -12.50 -0.43
CA ILE A 229 3.57 -13.06 0.73
C ILE A 229 3.39 -12.13 1.95
N LYS A 230 3.47 -10.80 1.76
CA LYS A 230 3.20 -9.82 2.83
C LYS A 230 1.79 -9.96 3.40
N SER A 231 0.78 -10.15 2.54
CA SER A 231 -0.59 -10.42 2.98
C SER A 231 -0.67 -11.72 3.79
N GLN A 232 -0.05 -12.81 3.32
CA GLN A 232 -0.04 -14.08 4.03
C GLN A 232 0.63 -13.99 5.42
N ILE A 233 1.73 -13.25 5.53
CA ILE A 233 2.39 -12.98 6.81
C ILE A 233 1.44 -12.22 7.75
N SER A 234 0.73 -11.20 7.24
CA SER A 234 -0.24 -10.45 8.01
C SER A 234 -1.36 -11.35 8.54
N ASP A 235 -1.94 -12.19 7.67
CA ASP A 235 -3.02 -13.11 8.04
C ASP A 235 -2.57 -14.12 9.10
N LEU A 236 -1.41 -14.75 8.89
CA LEU A 236 -0.82 -15.69 9.86
C LEU A 236 -0.48 -15.01 11.19
N THR A 237 -0.07 -13.74 11.17
CA THR A 237 0.24 -12.98 12.40
C THR A 237 -1.02 -12.76 13.23
N VAL A 238 -2.14 -12.42 12.60
CA VAL A 238 -3.44 -12.29 13.29
C VAL A 238 -3.86 -13.64 13.87
N GLU A 239 -3.74 -14.72 13.10
CA GLU A 239 -4.06 -16.07 13.57
C GLU A 239 -3.15 -16.49 14.74
N GLN A 240 -1.86 -16.17 14.67
CA GLN A 240 -0.89 -16.45 15.73
C GLN A 240 -1.22 -15.70 17.02
N GLN A 241 -1.61 -14.43 16.94
CA GLN A 241 -2.01 -13.65 18.11
C GLN A 241 -3.28 -14.23 18.74
N ALA A 242 -4.30 -14.55 17.94
CA ALA A 242 -5.52 -15.18 18.44
C ALA A 242 -5.24 -16.55 19.10
N ALA A 243 -4.33 -17.35 18.53
CA ALA A 243 -3.89 -18.61 19.11
C ALA A 243 -3.13 -18.38 20.44
N ALA A 244 -2.22 -17.41 20.49
CA ALA A 244 -1.46 -17.07 21.69
C ALA A 244 -2.36 -16.53 22.81
N GLU A 245 -3.34 -15.70 22.49
CA GLU A 245 -4.34 -15.20 23.43
C GLU A 245 -5.21 -16.33 23.97
N LYS A 246 -5.63 -17.26 23.11
CA LYS A 246 -6.38 -18.44 23.54
C LYS A 246 -5.54 -19.34 24.44
N GLU A 247 -4.29 -19.59 24.11
CA GLU A 247 -3.35 -20.36 24.95
C GLU A 247 -3.11 -19.66 26.30
N ALA A 248 -2.91 -18.34 26.29
CA ALA A 248 -2.75 -17.53 27.49
C ALA A 248 -4.03 -17.50 28.33
N TRP A 249 -5.20 -17.45 27.71
CA TRP A 249 -6.49 -17.53 28.40
C TRP A 249 -6.70 -18.89 29.04
N ILE A 250 -6.36 -19.99 28.36
CA ILE A 250 -6.40 -21.34 28.94
C ILE A 250 -5.47 -21.42 30.15
N LEU A 251 -4.24 -20.89 30.02
CA LEU A 251 -3.28 -20.85 31.11
C LEU A 251 -3.77 -19.97 32.27
N GLN A 252 -4.35 -18.81 31.99
CA GLN A 252 -4.91 -17.91 32.99
C GLN A 252 -6.13 -18.52 33.68
N GLN A 253 -6.99 -19.24 32.97
CA GLN A 253 -8.10 -19.99 33.56
C GLN A 253 -7.57 -21.09 34.48
N GLU A 254 -6.50 -21.78 34.08
CA GLU A 254 -5.90 -22.82 34.92
C GLU A 254 -5.21 -22.23 36.15
N LEU A 255 -4.53 -21.08 36.01
CA LEU A 255 -3.97 -20.30 37.11
C LEU A 255 -5.06 -19.66 38.00
N ALA A 256 -6.18 -19.24 37.42
CA ALA A 256 -7.31 -18.66 38.13
C ALA A 256 -8.06 -19.73 38.91
N LYS A 257 -8.21 -20.96 38.39
CA LYS A 257 -8.65 -22.11 39.19
C LYS A 257 -7.71 -22.41 40.35
N GLN A 258 -6.40 -22.25 40.15
CA GLN A 258 -5.41 -22.40 41.22
C GLN A 258 -5.49 -21.26 42.25
N ARG A 259 -5.76 -20.01 41.83
CA ARG A 259 -5.87 -18.82 42.70
C ARG A 259 -7.23 -18.67 43.38
N ALA A 260 -8.30 -19.16 42.77
CA ALA A 260 -9.64 -19.21 43.37
C ALA A 260 -9.73 -20.19 44.55
N ALA A 261 -8.65 -20.94 44.84
CA ALA A 261 -8.51 -21.75 46.03
C ALA A 261 -7.93 -20.98 47.24
N GLU A 262 -7.65 -19.68 47.13
CA GLU A 262 -7.33 -18.84 48.28
C GLU A 262 -8.61 -18.16 48.79
N ASP A 263 -9.46 -18.97 49.42
CA ASP A 263 -10.47 -18.48 50.36
C ASP A 263 -9.73 -17.73 51.48
N ILE A 264 -9.85 -16.41 51.51
CA ILE A 264 -9.31 -15.61 52.61
C ILE A 264 -10.28 -15.75 53.78
N ASP A 265 -9.85 -16.45 54.83
CA ASP A 265 -10.57 -16.54 56.09
C ASP A 265 -10.49 -15.18 56.82
N ILE A 266 -11.61 -14.43 56.85
CA ILE A 266 -11.66 -13.05 57.33
C ILE A 266 -11.96 -13.06 58.84
N VAL A 267 -10.94 -13.19 59.68
CA VAL A 267 -11.13 -13.34 61.14
C VAL A 267 -10.91 -12.04 61.94
N ASP A 268 -10.14 -11.04 61.46
CA ASP A 268 -9.79 -9.86 62.29
C ASP A 268 -9.99 -8.47 61.63
N GLY A 269 -10.67 -8.42 60.48
CA GLY A 269 -10.97 -7.18 59.76
C GLY A 269 -10.45 -7.19 58.33
N PHE A 270 -11.08 -6.37 57.48
CA PHE A 270 -10.72 -6.26 56.08
C PHE A 270 -10.98 -4.86 55.55
N TYR A 271 -10.29 -4.48 54.49
CA TYR A 271 -10.61 -3.28 53.72
C TYR A 271 -10.80 -3.63 52.25
N PHE A 272 -11.57 -2.80 51.55
CA PHE A 272 -11.64 -2.87 50.10
C PHE A 272 -10.52 -2.04 49.51
N ALA A 273 -9.83 -2.59 48.52
CA ALA A 273 -8.86 -1.88 47.70
C ALA A 273 -9.23 -2.05 46.22
N GLY A 274 -8.77 -1.14 45.36
CA GLY A 274 -9.06 -1.23 43.93
C GLY A 274 -8.23 -0.25 43.11
N THR A 275 -8.35 -0.38 41.79
CA THR A 275 -7.67 0.47 40.80
C THR A 275 -8.68 1.15 39.88
N GLY A 276 -8.40 2.39 39.51
CA GLY A 276 -9.23 3.17 38.60
C GLY A 276 -10.43 3.87 39.24
N ARG A 277 -11.14 4.66 38.42
CA ARG A 277 -12.34 5.39 38.82
C ARG A 277 -13.43 5.41 37.75
N ASP A 278 -14.57 4.77 38.00
CA ASP A 278 -15.67 4.62 37.02
C ASP A 278 -16.41 5.92 36.68
N VAL A 279 -16.49 6.86 37.64
CA VAL A 279 -17.43 8.02 37.61
C VAL A 279 -17.20 9.00 36.45
N TYR A 280 -16.08 8.89 35.72
CA TYR A 280 -15.77 9.75 34.57
C TYR A 280 -15.35 9.00 33.30
N GLN A 281 -15.37 7.68 33.36
CA GLN A 281 -14.70 6.85 32.36
C GLN A 281 -15.70 6.04 31.53
N GLY A 282 -16.93 5.91 32.01
CA GLY A 282 -18.04 5.22 31.36
C GLY A 282 -18.20 3.79 31.85
N HIS A 283 -19.01 3.01 31.14
CA HIS A 283 -19.43 1.68 31.60
C HIS A 283 -18.40 0.58 31.35
N GLY A 284 -17.37 0.82 30.52
CA GLY A 284 -16.27 -0.13 30.34
C GLY A 284 -16.55 -1.28 29.39
N VAL A 285 -17.58 -1.21 28.53
CA VAL A 285 -18.00 -2.31 27.63
C VAL A 285 -17.85 -1.85 26.18
N GLY A 286 -17.49 -2.74 25.27
CA GLY A 286 -17.39 -2.41 23.84
C GLY A 286 -16.17 -1.54 23.55
N PHE A 287 -16.35 -0.44 22.83
CA PHE A 287 -15.22 0.38 22.38
C PHE A 287 -14.67 1.31 23.45
N SER A 288 -13.34 1.35 23.56
CA SER A 288 -12.58 2.23 24.47
C SER A 288 -12.05 3.42 23.69
N GLN A 289 -12.49 4.64 23.98
CA GLN A 289 -12.07 5.82 23.22
C GLN A 289 -10.56 6.10 23.40
N PHE A 290 -10.06 6.05 24.65
CA PHE A 290 -8.62 6.16 24.93
C PHE A 290 -7.83 4.91 24.53
N GLY A 291 -8.46 3.75 24.54
CA GLY A 291 -7.89 2.55 23.95
C GLY A 291 -7.68 2.72 22.45
N ALA A 292 -8.65 3.28 21.72
CA ALA A 292 -8.56 3.55 20.29
C ALA A 292 -7.56 4.65 19.94
N TYR A 293 -7.49 5.71 20.74
CA TYR A 293 -6.42 6.71 20.65
C TYR A 293 -5.04 6.03 20.75
N GLY A 294 -4.89 5.13 21.72
CA GLY A 294 -3.67 4.34 21.92
C GLY A 294 -3.33 3.45 20.73
N GLY A 295 -4.27 2.61 20.31
CA GLY A 295 -4.06 1.66 19.21
C GLY A 295 -3.84 2.33 17.85
N ALA A 296 -4.50 3.45 17.58
CA ALA A 296 -4.24 4.22 16.37
C ALA A 296 -2.81 4.79 16.35
N ASN A 297 -2.27 5.21 17.50
CA ASN A 297 -0.87 5.64 17.60
C ASN A 297 0.13 4.50 17.41
N THR A 298 -0.28 3.24 17.62
CA THR A 298 0.54 2.07 17.27
C THR A 298 0.38 1.65 15.80
N GLY A 299 -0.39 2.39 15.01
CA GLY A 299 -0.60 2.14 13.58
C GLY A 299 -1.80 1.27 13.22
N MET A 300 -2.71 0.99 14.17
CA MET A 300 -3.93 0.25 13.87
C MET A 300 -4.90 1.10 13.03
N SER A 301 -5.46 0.50 11.98
CA SER A 301 -6.53 1.11 11.20
C SER A 301 -7.85 1.13 11.96
N TYR A 302 -8.81 1.96 11.54
CA TYR A 302 -10.12 2.04 12.19
C TYR A 302 -10.87 0.70 12.15
N GLN A 303 -10.69 -0.10 11.08
CA GLN A 303 -11.27 -1.44 10.99
C GLN A 303 -10.64 -2.40 11.99
N GLN A 304 -9.32 -2.36 12.15
CA GLN A 304 -8.60 -3.18 13.14
C GLN A 304 -9.02 -2.82 14.56
N LEU A 305 -9.17 -1.52 14.86
CA LEU A 305 -9.69 -1.06 16.15
C LEU A 305 -11.09 -1.60 16.42
N ILE A 306 -12.00 -1.49 15.45
CA ILE A 306 -13.37 -2.01 15.58
C ILE A 306 -13.37 -3.54 15.80
N GLN A 307 -12.60 -4.28 15.01
CA GLN A 307 -12.53 -5.74 15.12
C GLN A 307 -11.86 -6.20 16.42
N PHE A 308 -10.94 -5.40 16.96
CA PHE A 308 -10.37 -5.62 18.28
C PHE A 308 -11.42 -5.50 19.38
N TYR A 309 -12.23 -4.42 19.37
CA TYR A 309 -13.23 -4.18 20.42
C TYR A 309 -14.51 -5.01 20.29
N PHE A 310 -14.85 -5.45 19.08
CA PHE A 310 -16.06 -6.23 18.82
C PHE A 310 -15.75 -7.55 18.13
N THR A 311 -15.88 -8.67 18.85
CA THR A 311 -15.49 -9.99 18.37
C THR A 311 -16.41 -10.53 17.27
N GLY A 312 -15.83 -11.01 16.17
CA GLY A 312 -16.55 -11.71 15.10
C GLY A 312 -17.51 -10.84 14.28
N VAL A 313 -17.30 -9.52 14.28
CA VAL A 313 -18.13 -8.57 13.53
C VAL A 313 -17.65 -8.37 12.09
N ASN A 314 -18.55 -7.90 11.24
CA ASN A 314 -18.28 -7.48 9.88
C ASN A 314 -18.62 -6.01 9.70
N LEU A 315 -17.85 -5.32 8.86
CA LEU A 315 -18.12 -3.96 8.44
C LEU A 315 -18.87 -3.99 7.11
N VAL A 316 -20.04 -3.38 7.04
CA VAL A 316 -20.89 -3.36 5.85
C VAL A 316 -21.41 -1.96 5.57
N GLN A 317 -21.90 -1.74 4.36
CA GLN A 317 -22.51 -0.49 3.94
C GLN A 317 -24.01 -0.47 4.27
N MET A 318 -24.46 0.51 5.03
CA MET A 318 -25.85 0.71 5.41
C MET A 318 -26.16 2.19 5.62
N ALA A 319 -27.18 2.68 4.91
CA ALA A 319 -27.75 4.00 5.13
C ALA A 319 -28.94 3.92 6.09
N GLY A 320 -29.25 5.03 6.75
CA GLY A 320 -30.46 5.14 7.55
C GLY A 320 -30.64 6.52 8.15
N ASN A 321 -31.78 6.67 8.82
CA ASN A 321 -32.17 7.91 9.48
C ASN A 321 -32.36 7.68 10.97
N VAL A 322 -32.16 8.73 11.75
CA VAL A 322 -32.31 8.74 13.21
C VAL A 322 -33.14 9.94 13.65
N SER A 323 -33.58 9.93 14.90
CA SER A 323 -34.32 11.03 15.53
C SER A 323 -33.68 11.42 16.84
N VAL A 324 -33.48 12.73 17.06
CA VAL A 324 -32.83 13.27 18.25
C VAL A 324 -33.87 13.89 19.17
N TYR A 325 -33.93 13.47 20.43
CA TYR A 325 -34.86 14.02 21.40
C TYR A 325 -34.63 15.52 21.62
N GLY A 326 -35.66 16.33 21.42
CA GLY A 326 -35.56 17.79 21.48
C GLY A 326 -34.78 18.43 20.31
N GLY A 327 -34.44 17.64 19.29
CA GLY A 327 -33.70 18.06 18.10
C GLY A 327 -34.34 17.59 16.79
N PRO A 328 -33.56 17.51 15.70
CA PRO A 328 -34.03 17.06 14.39
C PRO A 328 -34.66 15.67 14.44
N GLN A 329 -35.75 15.48 13.69
CA GLN A 329 -36.45 14.20 13.56
C GLN A 329 -36.22 13.62 12.18
N ASN A 330 -36.04 12.30 12.09
CA ASN A 330 -35.84 11.58 10.82
C ASN A 330 -34.72 12.19 9.95
N ILE A 331 -33.62 12.61 10.59
CA ILE A 331 -32.43 13.15 9.93
C ILE A 331 -31.57 12.01 9.38
N ASN A 332 -30.89 12.24 8.26
CA ASN A 332 -29.90 11.28 7.76
C ASN A 332 -28.80 11.07 8.81
N VAL A 333 -28.42 9.81 9.07
CA VAL A 333 -27.41 9.51 10.09
C VAL A 333 -26.06 10.19 9.81
N GLU A 334 -25.69 10.38 8.54
CA GLU A 334 -24.45 11.06 8.18
C GLU A 334 -24.48 12.54 8.60
N GLU A 335 -25.61 13.22 8.39
CA GLU A 335 -25.81 14.62 8.82
C GLU A 335 -25.77 14.74 10.35
N TYR A 336 -26.32 13.76 11.06
CA TYR A 336 -26.23 13.67 12.51
C TYR A 336 -24.78 13.53 13.01
N LEU A 337 -23.98 12.68 12.37
CA LEU A 337 -22.62 12.35 12.81
C LEU A 337 -21.61 13.49 12.62
N VAL A 338 -21.86 14.42 11.69
CA VAL A 338 -21.02 15.62 11.53
C VAL A 338 -20.92 16.41 12.84
N HIS A 339 -21.97 16.35 13.67
CA HIS A 339 -22.13 17.11 14.90
C HIS A 339 -21.89 16.27 16.17
N LEU A 340 -21.20 15.12 16.04
CA LEU A 340 -20.85 14.27 17.17
C LEU A 340 -19.74 14.93 18.02
N GLY A 341 -20.00 15.10 19.32
CA GLY A 341 -19.13 15.81 20.28
C GLY A 341 -18.19 14.93 21.11
N GLU A 342 -18.10 13.64 20.80
CA GLU A 342 -17.37 12.64 21.62
C GLU A 342 -15.85 12.63 21.37
N VAL A 343 -15.41 13.16 20.22
CA VAL A 343 -13.99 13.23 19.81
C VAL A 343 -13.71 14.56 19.13
N PRO A 344 -12.45 15.03 19.10
CA PRO A 344 -12.09 16.28 18.46
C PRO A 344 -12.51 16.32 16.98
N ASP A 345 -12.73 17.54 16.48
CA ASP A 345 -13.12 17.76 15.08
C ASP A 345 -11.99 17.47 14.09
N LYS A 346 -10.74 17.57 14.54
CA LYS A 346 -9.55 17.45 13.68
C LYS A 346 -8.64 16.31 14.10
N ALA A 347 -8.06 15.66 13.10
CA ALA A 347 -7.00 14.69 13.27
C ALA A 347 -5.65 15.37 13.55
N CYS A 348 -4.77 14.70 14.28
CA CYS A 348 -3.39 15.14 14.43
C CYS A 348 -2.64 14.91 13.14
N GLY A 349 -2.03 15.96 12.59
CA GLY A 349 -1.26 15.90 11.35
C GLY A 349 0.09 16.62 11.46
N THR A 350 0.96 16.36 10.49
CA THR A 350 2.18 17.13 10.28
C THR A 350 1.86 18.56 9.82
N THR A 351 2.83 19.46 9.91
CA THR A 351 2.69 20.83 9.37
C THR A 351 2.33 20.84 7.88
N ALA A 352 2.79 19.86 7.11
CA ALA A 352 2.44 19.73 5.70
C ALA A 352 0.97 19.35 5.52
N GLN A 353 0.49 18.33 6.24
CA GLN A 353 -0.90 17.88 6.19
C GLN A 353 -1.87 18.98 6.64
N ALA A 354 -1.58 19.67 7.76
CA ALA A 354 -2.42 20.76 8.25
C ALA A 354 -2.46 21.98 7.32
N LYS A 355 -1.45 22.15 6.45
CA LYS A 355 -1.45 23.19 5.43
C LYS A 355 -2.24 22.80 4.18
N GLU A 356 -2.18 21.52 3.82
CA GLU A 356 -2.87 20.96 2.65
C GLU A 356 -4.37 20.82 2.91
N ASP A 357 -4.75 20.28 4.07
CA ASP A 357 -6.13 20.09 4.50
C ASP A 357 -6.30 20.58 5.95
N PRO A 358 -6.49 21.91 6.13
CA PRO A 358 -6.67 22.51 7.44
C PRO A 358 -8.01 22.17 8.09
N ASP A 359 -9.00 21.65 7.35
CA ASP A 359 -10.30 21.25 7.90
C ASP A 359 -10.20 19.88 8.56
N LYS A 360 -9.39 18.98 8.00
CA LYS A 360 -9.10 17.66 8.58
C LYS A 360 -8.00 17.69 9.64
N TYR A 361 -6.89 18.38 9.41
CA TYR A 361 -5.69 18.24 10.24
C TYR A 361 -5.33 19.49 11.05
N ILE A 362 -4.75 19.27 12.24
CA ILE A 362 -4.08 20.29 13.04
C ILE A 362 -2.78 19.72 13.65
N VAL A 363 -1.79 20.60 13.86
CA VAL A 363 -0.55 20.24 14.56
C VAL A 363 -0.79 20.27 16.07
N ASN A 364 -0.48 19.20 16.77
CA ASN A 364 -0.65 19.13 18.23
C ASN A 364 0.49 19.84 18.98
N GLU A 365 0.50 21.17 18.96
CA GLU A 365 1.56 21.97 19.61
C GLU A 365 1.63 21.78 21.12
N SER A 366 0.50 21.45 21.75
CA SER A 366 0.39 21.28 23.20
C SER A 366 0.68 19.86 23.71
N GLY A 367 0.71 18.87 22.82
CA GLY A 367 0.70 17.45 23.18
C GLY A 367 -0.58 17.00 23.89
N SER A 368 -1.62 17.84 23.91
CA SER A 368 -2.88 17.57 24.58
C SER A 368 -3.75 16.63 23.76
N VAL A 369 -4.27 15.58 24.40
CA VAL A 369 -5.30 14.70 23.83
C VAL A 369 -6.59 15.46 23.45
N TRP A 370 -6.80 16.66 23.97
CA TRP A 370 -8.00 17.46 23.66
C TRP A 370 -7.88 18.29 22.38
N ALA A 371 -6.67 18.47 21.85
CA ALA A 371 -6.44 19.30 20.67
C ALA A 371 -6.81 18.56 19.36
N CYS A 372 -6.37 17.31 19.24
CA CYS A 372 -6.62 16.44 18.10
C CYS A 372 -6.38 14.98 18.49
N TRP A 373 -6.97 14.06 17.73
CA TRP A 373 -6.76 12.61 17.89
C TRP A 373 -6.10 12.01 16.64
N PRO A 374 -5.50 10.81 16.74
CA PRO A 374 -5.13 10.05 15.55
C PRO A 374 -6.33 9.86 14.62
N GLU A 375 -6.09 10.01 13.31
CA GLU A 375 -7.12 9.93 12.28
C GLU A 375 -7.98 8.66 12.39
N GLU A 376 -7.33 7.51 12.53
CA GLU A 376 -8.00 6.20 12.59
C GLU A 376 -8.85 6.03 13.85
N ALA A 377 -8.52 6.70 14.95
CA ALA A 377 -9.35 6.69 16.16
C ALA A 377 -10.65 7.49 15.97
N ILE A 378 -10.58 8.63 15.27
CA ILE A 378 -11.77 9.44 14.94
C ILE A 378 -12.67 8.67 13.98
N LYS A 379 -12.10 8.05 12.94
CA LYS A 379 -12.85 7.20 12.00
C LYS A 379 -13.56 6.04 12.71
N ALA A 380 -12.86 5.35 13.62
CA ALA A 380 -13.43 4.26 14.38
C ALA A 380 -14.63 4.74 15.23
N GLN A 381 -14.47 5.86 15.94
CA GLN A 381 -15.55 6.46 16.72
C GLN A 381 -16.76 6.81 15.84
N VAL A 382 -16.56 7.37 14.65
CA VAL A 382 -17.67 7.74 13.74
C VAL A 382 -18.44 6.50 13.29
N VAL A 383 -17.77 5.41 12.92
CA VAL A 383 -18.42 4.14 12.53
C VAL A 383 -19.20 3.51 13.69
N ILE A 384 -18.64 3.57 14.89
CA ILE A 384 -19.29 3.07 16.11
C ILE A 384 -20.51 3.91 16.44
N ALA A 385 -20.37 5.23 16.39
CA ALA A 385 -21.45 6.16 16.60
C ALA A 385 -22.57 5.96 15.56
N ARG A 386 -22.23 5.75 14.28
CA ARG A 386 -23.20 5.42 13.22
C ARG A 386 -23.97 4.15 13.54
N THR A 387 -23.26 3.12 13.94
CA THR A 387 -23.87 1.82 14.26
C THR A 387 -24.79 1.92 15.48
N TYR A 388 -24.33 2.57 16.55
CA TYR A 388 -25.13 2.82 17.76
C TYR A 388 -26.40 3.63 17.44
N ALA A 389 -26.24 4.69 16.63
CA ALA A 389 -27.32 5.57 16.21
C ALA A 389 -28.40 4.81 15.43
N LEU A 390 -28.00 3.99 14.46
CA LEU A 390 -28.92 3.19 13.65
C LEU A 390 -29.57 2.03 14.41
N TYR A 391 -28.86 1.46 15.40
CA TYR A 391 -29.40 0.43 16.28
C TYR A 391 -30.52 0.99 17.18
N HIS A 392 -30.31 2.14 17.82
CA HIS A 392 -31.26 2.73 18.76
C HIS A 392 -32.34 3.60 18.10
N LYS A 393 -32.03 4.24 16.97
CA LYS A 393 -32.87 5.14 16.15
C LYS A 393 -33.37 6.42 16.83
N ASN A 394 -33.68 6.38 18.12
CA ASN A 394 -34.11 7.51 18.94
C ASN A 394 -33.03 7.82 19.96
N LEU A 395 -32.38 8.98 19.81
CA LEU A 395 -31.16 9.33 20.53
C LEU A 395 -31.40 10.54 21.42
N TYR A 396 -30.78 10.55 22.59
CA TYR A 396 -30.62 11.75 23.39
C TYR A 396 -29.33 12.48 22.98
N PRO A 397 -29.30 13.83 22.93
CA PRO A 397 -28.12 14.58 22.52
C PRO A 397 -27.05 14.69 23.63
N ASP A 398 -27.09 13.81 24.64
CA ASP A 398 -26.21 13.81 25.80
C ASP A 398 -25.77 12.39 26.17
N ALA A 399 -25.05 12.25 27.28
CA ALA A 399 -24.44 11.00 27.76
C ALA A 399 -25.43 9.81 27.96
N ARG A 400 -26.75 10.01 27.84
CA ARG A 400 -27.72 8.91 27.78
C ARG A 400 -27.67 8.14 26.45
N SER A 401 -27.22 8.79 25.38
CA SER A 401 -26.97 8.17 24.08
C SER A 401 -25.63 8.64 23.56
N GLN A 402 -25.57 9.80 22.91
CA GLN A 402 -24.34 10.34 22.33
C GLN A 402 -24.39 11.87 22.36
N VAL A 403 -23.26 12.51 22.64
CA VAL A 403 -23.18 13.97 22.64
C VAL A 403 -23.36 14.50 21.20
N TYR A 404 -24.43 15.25 20.98
CA TYR A 404 -24.74 15.89 19.70
C TYR A 404 -24.92 17.40 19.90
N ASP A 405 -24.12 18.19 19.20
CA ASP A 405 -24.21 19.65 19.21
C ASP A 405 -23.72 20.23 17.87
N ILE A 406 -24.47 21.19 17.32
CA ILE A 406 -24.19 21.79 16.00
C ILE A 406 -22.88 22.58 15.95
N SER A 407 -22.26 22.87 17.09
CA SER A 407 -20.95 23.53 17.17
C SER A 407 -19.78 22.61 16.79
N TYR A 408 -19.98 21.29 16.80
CA TYR A 408 -18.99 20.32 16.31
C TYR A 408 -19.08 20.15 14.81
N ASN A 409 -17.94 19.88 14.17
CA ASN A 409 -17.88 19.59 12.74
C ASN A 409 -16.77 18.58 12.41
N LYS A 410 -17.17 17.37 12.06
CA LYS A 410 -16.29 16.27 11.64
C LYS A 410 -16.70 15.66 10.31
N ALA A 411 -17.11 16.52 9.36
CA ALA A 411 -17.55 16.12 8.03
C ALA A 411 -16.55 15.22 7.29
N TRP A 412 -15.24 15.50 7.38
CA TRP A 412 -14.20 14.69 6.73
C TRP A 412 -14.24 13.22 7.18
N ALA A 413 -14.42 12.96 8.49
CA ALA A 413 -14.41 11.61 9.03
C ALA A 413 -15.70 10.86 8.69
N VAL A 414 -16.82 11.59 8.63
CA VAL A 414 -18.11 11.07 8.17
C VAL A 414 -18.04 10.68 6.70
N GLU A 415 -17.46 11.53 5.85
CA GLU A 415 -17.28 11.26 4.42
C GLU A 415 -16.38 10.06 4.16
N GLU A 416 -15.20 10.01 4.80
CA GLU A 416 -14.24 8.91 4.64
C GLU A 416 -14.73 7.56 5.20
N THR A 417 -15.75 7.57 6.06
CA THR A 417 -16.37 6.36 6.62
C THR A 417 -17.82 6.18 6.19
N SER A 418 -18.23 6.87 5.13
CA SER A 418 -19.64 6.99 4.72
C SER A 418 -20.31 5.63 4.59
N GLY A 419 -21.47 5.50 5.26
CA GLY A 419 -22.29 4.29 5.28
C GLY A 419 -21.69 3.06 5.97
N VAL A 420 -20.46 3.11 6.48
CA VAL A 420 -19.85 1.95 7.16
C VAL A 420 -20.48 1.75 8.54
N VAL A 421 -21.03 0.55 8.77
CA VAL A 421 -21.63 0.11 10.03
C VAL A 421 -21.10 -1.26 10.46
N ILE A 422 -21.29 -1.62 11.72
CA ILE A 422 -20.82 -2.87 12.33
C ILE A 422 -21.98 -3.86 12.48
N THR A 423 -21.78 -5.10 12.03
CA THR A 423 -22.78 -6.16 12.09
C THR A 423 -22.24 -7.47 12.66
N TYR A 424 -23.10 -8.23 13.33
CA TYR A 424 -22.83 -9.60 13.78
C TYR A 424 -23.95 -10.52 13.31
N GLY A 425 -23.60 -11.59 12.60
CA GLY A 425 -24.61 -12.48 12.00
C GLY A 425 -25.56 -11.77 11.03
N GLY A 426 -25.10 -10.72 10.36
CA GLY A 426 -25.89 -9.91 9.41
C GLY A 426 -26.79 -8.84 10.05
N ASN A 427 -26.85 -8.75 11.38
CA ASN A 427 -27.65 -7.74 12.09
C ASN A 427 -26.74 -6.65 12.65
N LEU A 428 -27.23 -5.39 12.71
CA LEU A 428 -26.55 -4.31 13.43
C LEU A 428 -26.27 -4.73 14.88
N ILE A 429 -25.07 -4.42 15.36
CA ILE A 429 -24.72 -4.63 16.76
C ILE A 429 -25.15 -3.43 17.62
N ASP A 430 -25.34 -3.67 18.90
CA ASP A 430 -25.36 -2.61 19.91
C ASP A 430 -23.91 -2.14 20.17
N ALA A 431 -23.46 -1.16 19.40
CA ALA A 431 -22.08 -0.66 19.41
C ALA A 431 -21.81 0.31 20.57
N VAL A 432 -21.98 -0.16 21.81
CA VAL A 432 -21.70 0.64 23.02
C VAL A 432 -20.21 1.01 23.13
N TYR A 433 -19.94 2.17 23.74
CA TYR A 433 -18.59 2.70 23.90
C TYR A 433 -18.46 3.54 25.17
N SER A 434 -17.23 3.68 25.66
CA SER A 434 -16.90 4.47 26.84
C SER A 434 -15.50 5.09 26.73
N SER A 435 -15.23 6.12 27.54
CA SER A 435 -14.01 6.92 27.45
C SER A 435 -12.74 6.15 27.79
N ASP A 436 -12.67 5.59 28.99
CA ASP A 436 -11.47 4.92 29.51
C ASP A 436 -11.85 3.58 30.11
N ASN A 437 -11.28 2.50 29.57
CA ASN A 437 -11.56 1.15 30.04
C ASN A 437 -10.39 0.56 30.84
N SER A 438 -9.31 1.31 31.03
CA SER A 438 -8.01 0.85 31.55
C SER A 438 -7.94 0.56 33.06
N GLN A 439 -9.04 0.71 33.81
CA GLN A 439 -9.07 0.47 35.26
C GLN A 439 -8.83 -0.99 35.67
N GLY A 440 -9.07 -1.90 34.72
CA GLY A 440 -8.76 -3.33 34.81
C GLY A 440 -7.98 -3.76 33.56
N ASN A 441 -8.18 -5.00 33.11
CA ASN A 441 -7.53 -5.51 31.89
C ASN A 441 -8.32 -5.12 30.62
N GLY A 442 -8.63 -3.84 30.47
CA GLY A 442 -9.40 -3.29 29.35
C GLY A 442 -10.92 -3.41 29.50
N THR A 443 -11.60 -3.81 28.44
CA THR A 443 -13.08 -3.80 28.39
C THR A 443 -13.66 -4.97 29.18
N ALA A 444 -14.85 -4.80 29.74
CA ALA A 444 -15.60 -5.82 30.45
C ALA A 444 -16.53 -6.60 29.51
N ASN A 445 -16.92 -7.79 29.93
CA ASN A 445 -18.07 -8.47 29.35
C ASN A 445 -19.34 -7.64 29.60
N ASN A 446 -20.24 -7.53 28.61
CA ASN A 446 -21.45 -6.74 28.80
C ASN A 446 -22.32 -7.25 29.96
N ASP A 447 -22.37 -8.57 30.19
CA ASP A 447 -23.15 -9.21 31.26
C ASP A 447 -22.50 -9.10 32.66
N THR A 448 -21.32 -8.50 32.76
CA THR A 448 -20.70 -8.06 34.04
C THR A 448 -21.21 -6.69 34.47
N ILE A 449 -21.53 -5.84 33.50
CA ILE A 449 -21.86 -4.42 33.72
C ILE A 449 -23.38 -4.22 33.61
N PHE A 450 -23.98 -4.69 32.52
CA PHE A 450 -25.40 -4.63 32.24
C PHE A 450 -26.11 -5.86 32.82
N GLN A 451 -26.09 -5.94 34.15
CA GLN A 451 -26.64 -7.06 34.93
C GLN A 451 -27.81 -6.63 35.82
N ASN A 452 -28.69 -7.58 36.12
CA ASN A 452 -29.73 -7.42 37.12
C ASN A 452 -29.14 -7.44 38.55
N PHE A 453 -30.00 -7.31 39.56
CA PHE A 453 -29.61 -7.29 40.98
C PHE A 453 -28.81 -8.54 41.41
N PHE A 454 -29.09 -9.70 40.80
CA PHE A 454 -28.46 -10.99 41.14
C PHE A 454 -27.17 -11.27 40.34
N GLY A 455 -26.74 -10.32 39.51
CA GLY A 455 -25.55 -10.44 38.68
C GLY A 455 -25.74 -11.28 37.43
N GLU A 456 -26.97 -11.32 36.91
CA GLU A 456 -27.31 -11.99 35.66
C GLU A 456 -27.55 -10.95 34.56
N GLY A 457 -26.92 -11.15 33.41
CA GLY A 457 -27.10 -10.35 32.21
C GLY A 457 -27.13 -11.26 30.98
N THR A 458 -27.61 -10.73 29.85
CA THR A 458 -27.58 -11.47 28.58
C THR A 458 -26.22 -11.27 27.91
N PRO A 459 -25.42 -12.34 27.69
CA PRO A 459 -24.12 -12.20 27.03
C PRO A 459 -24.30 -12.00 25.51
N TYR A 460 -23.73 -10.93 24.96
CA TYR A 460 -23.58 -10.72 23.53
C TYR A 460 -22.21 -11.19 23.02
N PRO A 461 -22.13 -12.10 22.02
CA PRO A 461 -20.86 -12.63 21.51
C PRO A 461 -19.86 -11.58 21.02
N TYR A 462 -20.34 -10.45 20.53
CA TYR A 462 -19.53 -9.34 20.03
C TYR A 462 -19.15 -8.31 21.12
N LEU A 463 -19.71 -8.38 22.34
CA LEU A 463 -19.35 -7.51 23.49
C LEU A 463 -18.69 -8.32 24.60
N ARG A 464 -17.52 -8.90 24.28
CA ARG A 464 -16.68 -9.61 25.23
C ARG A 464 -15.52 -8.72 25.68
N SER A 465 -14.97 -9.05 26.85
CA SER A 465 -13.78 -8.42 27.38
C SER A 465 -12.59 -8.60 26.45
N VAL A 466 -11.89 -7.49 26.15
CA VAL A 466 -10.61 -7.45 25.43
C VAL A 466 -9.62 -6.56 26.17
N ASN A 467 -8.33 -6.92 26.09
CA ASN A 467 -7.29 -6.27 26.86
C ASN A 467 -6.51 -5.24 26.04
N ASP A 468 -6.86 -3.96 26.20
CA ASP A 468 -6.21 -2.82 25.56
C ASP A 468 -5.08 -2.18 26.41
N SER A 469 -4.76 -2.75 27.57
CA SER A 469 -3.87 -2.11 28.57
C SER A 469 -2.43 -1.89 28.08
N SER A 470 -1.99 -2.59 27.04
CA SER A 470 -0.65 -2.46 26.47
C SER A 470 -0.46 -1.20 25.63
N PHE A 471 -1.53 -0.67 25.04
CA PHE A 471 -1.47 0.48 24.14
C PHE A 471 -2.42 1.62 24.52
N ALA A 472 -3.43 1.39 25.36
CA ALA A 472 -4.39 2.41 25.75
C ALA A 472 -3.71 3.66 26.32
N TYR A 473 -4.22 4.83 25.95
CA TYR A 473 -3.74 6.10 26.48
C TYR A 473 -3.96 6.16 28.00
N LYS A 474 -2.89 6.44 28.75
CA LYS A 474 -2.94 6.45 30.21
C LYS A 474 -3.39 7.81 30.72
N THR A 475 -4.50 7.83 31.46
CA THR A 475 -4.98 9.00 32.18
C THR A 475 -4.39 9.04 33.59
N GLN A 476 -4.56 10.16 34.30
CA GLN A 476 -4.19 10.25 35.73
C GLN A 476 -4.94 9.24 36.61
N TRP A 477 -6.03 8.66 36.10
CA TRP A 477 -6.87 7.71 36.80
C TRP A 477 -6.54 6.25 36.46
N THR A 478 -5.84 5.97 35.35
CA THR A 478 -5.47 4.60 34.93
C THR A 478 -4.73 3.84 36.02
N ASN A 479 -3.75 4.48 36.67
CA ASN A 479 -2.96 3.87 37.73
C ASN A 479 -3.40 4.30 39.14
N TRP A 480 -4.54 4.98 39.26
CA TRP A 480 -5.00 5.47 40.55
C TRP A 480 -5.49 4.29 41.39
N SER A 481 -4.96 4.14 42.60
CA SER A 481 -5.40 3.11 43.55
C SER A 481 -6.10 3.75 44.74
N TYR A 482 -7.06 3.04 45.30
CA TYR A 482 -7.74 3.44 46.52
C TYR A 482 -7.83 2.28 47.50
N GLN A 483 -8.00 2.64 48.77
CA GLN A 483 -8.40 1.71 49.82
C GLN A 483 -9.46 2.39 50.70
N THR A 484 -10.38 1.60 51.23
CA THR A 484 -11.33 2.05 52.25
C THR A 484 -10.70 1.94 53.64
N ASN A 485 -11.44 2.42 54.65
CA ASN A 485 -11.19 2.03 56.03
C ASN A 485 -11.34 0.51 56.27
N VAL A 486 -10.89 0.07 57.44
CA VAL A 486 -11.03 -1.31 57.91
C VAL A 486 -12.45 -1.53 58.43
N TYR A 487 -13.04 -2.62 57.97
CA TYR A 487 -14.39 -3.10 58.28
C TYR A 487 -14.36 -4.55 58.74
N ASN A 488 -15.51 -5.04 59.18
CA ASN A 488 -15.73 -6.41 59.59
C ASN A 488 -17.06 -6.92 59.00
N ASN A 489 -17.39 -8.19 59.26
CA ASN A 489 -18.64 -8.78 58.76
C ASN A 489 -19.89 -8.06 59.27
N GLU A 490 -19.85 -7.51 60.49
CA GLU A 490 -20.95 -6.69 61.05
C GLU A 490 -21.18 -5.41 60.23
N SER A 491 -20.12 -4.86 59.62
CA SER A 491 -20.22 -3.69 58.74
C SER A 491 -20.98 -4.02 57.45
N ILE A 492 -20.78 -5.22 56.88
CA ILE A 492 -21.57 -5.70 55.74
C ILE A 492 -23.04 -5.86 56.15
N ALA A 493 -23.30 -6.47 57.31
CA ALA A 493 -24.65 -6.63 57.83
C ALA A 493 -25.33 -5.25 58.06
N SER A 494 -24.60 -4.28 58.60
CA SER A 494 -25.08 -2.90 58.80
C SER A 494 -25.40 -2.21 57.49
N MET A 495 -24.58 -2.40 56.45
CA MET A 495 -24.86 -1.88 55.12
C MET A 495 -26.15 -2.48 54.55
N LEU A 496 -26.33 -3.81 54.61
CA LEU A 496 -27.53 -4.47 54.11
C LEU A 496 -28.78 -4.03 54.88
N ASP A 497 -28.72 -3.97 56.21
CA ASP A 497 -29.84 -3.53 57.05
C ASP A 497 -30.24 -2.09 56.75
N PHE A 498 -29.25 -1.19 56.62
CA PHE A 498 -29.50 0.19 56.23
C PHE A 498 -30.26 0.27 54.90
N ILE A 499 -29.79 -0.46 53.88
CA ILE A 499 -30.44 -0.43 52.57
C ILE A 499 -31.87 -0.95 52.66
N ALA A 500 -32.09 -2.07 53.37
CA ALA A 500 -33.38 -2.74 53.46
C ALA A 500 -34.44 -1.97 54.27
N ASN A 501 -34.01 -1.31 55.36
CA ASN A 501 -34.89 -0.92 56.45
C ASN A 501 -34.77 0.57 56.85
N ASP A 502 -33.66 1.25 56.58
CA ASP A 502 -33.50 2.65 56.98
C ASP A 502 -34.34 3.58 56.07
N PRO A 503 -35.12 4.52 56.64
CA PRO A 503 -35.87 5.51 55.86
C PRO A 503 -35.01 6.41 54.97
N LYS A 504 -33.72 6.61 55.28
CA LYS A 504 -32.77 7.38 54.46
C LYS A 504 -32.34 6.63 53.20
N SER A 505 -32.48 5.31 53.15
CA SER A 505 -32.18 4.54 51.93
C SER A 505 -33.10 4.97 50.80
N SER A 506 -32.51 5.52 49.73
CA SER A 506 -33.20 6.06 48.56
C SER A 506 -33.70 4.98 47.57
N TYR A 507 -33.36 3.70 47.82
CA TYR A 507 -33.77 2.59 46.96
C TYR A 507 -35.27 2.28 47.04
N ASP A 508 -35.80 1.79 45.92
CA ASP A 508 -37.20 1.39 45.80
C ASP A 508 -37.54 0.12 46.59
N SER A 509 -38.83 -0.22 46.66
CA SER A 509 -39.31 -1.39 47.39
C SER A 509 -38.80 -2.73 46.83
N SER A 510 -38.48 -2.80 45.54
CA SER A 510 -37.99 -4.02 44.87
C SER A 510 -36.56 -4.33 45.34
N VAL A 511 -35.66 -3.34 45.25
CA VAL A 511 -34.28 -3.48 45.73
C VAL A 511 -34.25 -3.78 47.22
N LYS A 512 -35.06 -3.04 48.01
CA LYS A 512 -35.19 -3.29 49.46
C LYS A 512 -35.66 -4.71 49.76
N SER A 513 -36.61 -5.24 48.98
CA SER A 513 -37.08 -6.62 49.12
C SER A 513 -35.98 -7.64 48.83
N ASN A 514 -35.21 -7.45 47.77
CA ASN A 514 -34.11 -8.35 47.43
C ASN A 514 -33.01 -8.34 48.51
N VAL A 515 -32.70 -7.18 49.09
CA VAL A 515 -31.73 -7.11 50.20
C VAL A 515 -32.27 -7.81 51.45
N ARG A 516 -33.57 -7.72 51.76
CA ARG A 516 -34.18 -8.49 52.86
C ARG A 516 -34.13 -10.00 52.62
N ASP A 517 -34.28 -10.46 51.38
CA ASP A 517 -34.09 -11.87 51.02
C ASP A 517 -32.65 -12.34 51.28
N ILE A 518 -31.66 -11.50 50.97
CA ILE A 518 -30.24 -11.77 51.32
C ILE A 518 -30.10 -11.90 52.84
N ILE A 519 -30.55 -10.91 53.61
CA ILE A 519 -30.44 -10.89 55.08
C ILE A 519 -31.08 -12.14 55.70
N SER A 520 -32.31 -12.45 55.30
CA SER A 520 -33.08 -13.56 55.88
C SER A 520 -32.56 -14.95 55.49
N SER A 521 -31.99 -15.10 54.29
CA SER A 521 -31.49 -16.39 53.80
C SER A 521 -30.05 -16.68 54.21
N VAL A 522 -29.19 -15.66 54.27
CA VAL A 522 -27.77 -15.82 54.63
C VAL A 522 -27.60 -15.99 56.14
N GLY A 523 -28.44 -15.34 56.96
CA GLY A 523 -28.29 -15.33 58.41
C GLY A 523 -27.09 -14.48 58.83
N THR A 524 -26.29 -14.98 59.78
CA THR A 524 -25.08 -14.27 60.23
C THR A 524 -24.01 -14.38 59.14
N ILE A 525 -23.53 -13.24 58.65
CA ILE A 525 -22.48 -13.19 57.62
C ILE A 525 -21.15 -13.66 58.21
N GLU A 526 -20.58 -14.68 57.59
CA GLU A 526 -19.31 -15.30 57.96
C GLU A 526 -18.20 -14.92 57.00
N SER A 527 -18.50 -14.76 55.70
CA SER A 527 -17.53 -14.28 54.70
C SER A 527 -18.20 -13.68 53.47
N ILE A 528 -17.41 -12.97 52.67
CA ILE A 528 -17.78 -12.49 51.34
C ILE A 528 -16.75 -12.96 50.31
N SER A 529 -17.20 -13.37 49.13
CA SER A 529 -16.32 -13.74 48.01
C SER A 529 -16.80 -13.17 46.68
N PHE A 530 -15.93 -13.19 45.66
CA PHE A 530 -16.16 -12.46 44.41
C PHE A 530 -15.95 -13.36 43.19
N GLU A 531 -16.86 -13.28 42.23
CA GLU A 531 -16.63 -13.75 40.86
C GLU A 531 -16.33 -12.56 39.99
N ARG A 532 -15.27 -12.67 39.18
CA ARG A 532 -14.80 -11.61 38.27
C ARG A 532 -14.88 -12.07 36.83
N ASP A 533 -14.98 -11.11 35.94
CA ASP A 533 -14.79 -11.35 34.52
C ASP A 533 -13.31 -11.18 34.10
N PRO A 534 -12.95 -11.47 32.84
CA PRO A 534 -11.56 -11.35 32.38
C PRO A 534 -10.95 -9.95 32.52
N SER A 535 -11.78 -8.90 32.62
CA SER A 535 -11.36 -7.53 32.84
C SER A 535 -10.99 -7.22 34.29
N MET A 536 -11.12 -8.20 35.19
CA MET A 536 -10.96 -8.10 36.65
C MET A 536 -12.05 -7.32 37.39
N ARG A 537 -13.12 -6.89 36.69
CA ARG A 537 -14.29 -6.30 37.34
C ARG A 537 -15.11 -7.39 38.03
N VAL A 538 -15.59 -7.08 39.23
CA VAL A 538 -16.45 -7.97 40.05
C VAL A 538 -17.80 -8.12 39.35
N LYS A 539 -18.07 -9.32 38.82
CA LYS A 539 -19.36 -9.69 38.25
C LYS A 539 -20.36 -9.97 39.37
N LYS A 540 -20.01 -10.81 40.34
CA LYS A 540 -20.88 -11.19 41.46
C LYS A 540 -20.16 -11.11 42.79
N VAL A 541 -20.94 -10.77 43.82
CA VAL A 541 -20.57 -10.83 45.23
C VAL A 541 -21.40 -11.92 45.89
N TYR A 542 -20.74 -12.87 46.51
CA TYR A 542 -21.35 -13.94 47.27
C TYR A 542 -21.28 -13.60 48.76
N PHE A 543 -22.42 -13.67 49.42
CA PHE A 543 -22.54 -13.54 50.87
C PHE A 543 -22.71 -14.94 51.45
N ASN A 544 -21.74 -15.37 52.26
CA ASN A 544 -21.76 -16.65 52.93
C ASN A 544 -22.07 -16.45 54.41
N GLY A 545 -22.99 -17.24 54.94
CA GLY A 545 -23.36 -17.16 56.34
C GLY A 545 -24.02 -18.42 56.85
N SER A 546 -24.43 -18.36 58.12
CA SER A 546 -24.93 -19.51 58.87
C SER A 546 -26.19 -20.17 58.28
N GLY A 547 -26.97 -19.44 57.48
CA GLY A 547 -28.17 -19.93 56.79
C GLY A 547 -27.93 -20.42 55.36
N GLY A 548 -26.78 -20.10 54.77
CA GLY A 548 -26.43 -20.45 53.39
C GLY A 548 -25.77 -19.32 52.63
N GLN A 549 -25.84 -19.39 51.30
CA GLN A 549 -25.22 -18.44 50.39
C GLN A 549 -26.26 -17.69 49.55
N LYS A 550 -26.05 -16.38 49.36
CA LYS A 550 -26.78 -15.56 48.39
C LYS A 550 -25.82 -14.72 47.55
N VAL A 551 -26.33 -14.20 46.44
CA VAL A 551 -25.53 -13.48 45.44
C VAL A 551 -26.13 -12.11 45.11
N MET A 552 -25.27 -11.16 44.81
CA MET A 552 -25.60 -9.84 44.28
C MET A 552 -24.65 -9.49 43.14
N GLY A 553 -25.11 -8.76 42.14
CA GLY A 553 -24.25 -8.21 41.09
C GLY A 553 -23.22 -7.24 41.68
N GLY A 554 -21.97 -7.31 41.22
CA GLY A 554 -20.88 -6.46 41.72
C GLY A 554 -21.12 -4.96 41.51
N TRP A 555 -21.80 -4.58 40.44
CA TRP A 555 -22.23 -3.20 40.22
C TRP A 555 -23.26 -2.76 41.28
N TRP A 556 -24.21 -3.64 41.60
CA TRP A 556 -25.20 -3.38 42.65
C TRP A 556 -24.54 -3.26 44.01
N PHE A 557 -23.64 -4.19 44.37
CA PHE A 557 -22.90 -4.13 45.61
C PHE A 557 -22.16 -2.80 45.78
N LYS A 558 -21.41 -2.39 44.75
CA LYS A 558 -20.70 -1.10 44.73
C LYS A 558 -21.64 0.08 44.97
N ASN A 559 -22.79 0.11 44.31
CA ASN A 559 -23.75 1.21 44.46
C ASN A 559 -24.40 1.21 45.85
N LEU A 560 -24.82 0.05 46.36
CA LEU A 560 -25.38 -0.08 47.71
C LEU A 560 -24.37 0.37 48.78
N TRP A 561 -23.11 -0.07 48.63
CA TRP A 561 -22.01 0.35 49.50
C TRP A 561 -21.84 1.87 49.49
N ASN A 562 -21.75 2.47 48.31
CA ASN A 562 -21.53 3.91 48.16
C ASN A 562 -22.71 4.73 48.70
N THR A 563 -23.95 4.27 48.52
CA THR A 563 -25.13 4.89 49.13
C THR A 563 -25.07 4.81 50.65
N TRP A 564 -24.80 3.63 51.20
CA TRP A 564 -24.65 3.46 52.65
C TRP A 564 -23.56 4.37 53.19
N ALA A 565 -22.38 4.39 52.56
CA ALA A 565 -21.27 5.22 52.98
C ALA A 565 -21.67 6.71 53.01
N TYR A 566 -22.21 7.23 51.91
CA TYR A 566 -22.64 8.63 51.79
C TYR A 566 -23.69 9.01 52.84
N GLU A 567 -24.80 8.27 52.91
CA GLU A 567 -25.96 8.61 53.76
C GLU A 567 -25.67 8.47 55.26
N THR A 568 -24.65 7.70 55.60
CA THR A 568 -24.19 7.53 56.98
C THR A 568 -22.97 8.40 57.33
N GLY A 569 -22.54 9.27 56.43
CA GLY A 569 -21.43 10.21 56.65
C GLY A 569 -20.04 9.57 56.62
N ARG A 570 -19.91 8.37 56.04
CA ARG A 570 -18.63 7.69 55.80
C ARG A 570 -18.07 8.12 54.45
N ASN A 571 -16.82 8.57 54.41
CA ASN A 571 -16.14 8.99 53.18
C ASN A 571 -15.31 7.85 52.56
N ASP A 572 -15.92 6.67 52.41
CA ASP A 572 -15.26 5.43 51.97
C ASP A 572 -16.00 4.80 50.78
N TYR A 573 -15.74 5.32 49.59
CA TYR A 573 -16.37 4.85 48.37
C TYR A 573 -15.58 3.71 47.72
N LEU A 574 -16.31 2.79 47.11
CA LEU A 574 -15.80 1.93 46.06
C LEU A 574 -15.83 2.71 44.75
N TYR A 575 -14.67 3.12 44.26
CA TYR A 575 -14.55 4.00 43.10
C TYR A 575 -14.54 3.25 41.77
N SER A 576 -14.20 1.97 41.78
CA SER A 576 -14.17 1.09 40.61
C SER A 576 -14.86 -0.24 40.92
N GLN A 577 -15.40 -0.92 39.90
CA GLN A 577 -15.87 -2.31 40.02
C GLN A 577 -14.72 -3.34 40.06
N THR A 578 -13.46 -2.90 39.98
CA THR A 578 -12.27 -3.76 40.14
C THR A 578 -11.91 -4.05 41.61
N PHE A 579 -12.68 -3.53 42.57
CA PHE A 579 -12.40 -3.67 44.00
C PHE A 579 -12.17 -5.13 44.42
N TYR A 580 -11.24 -5.35 45.34
CA TYR A 580 -10.92 -6.62 45.99
C TYR A 580 -10.82 -6.41 47.50
N VAL A 581 -10.82 -7.51 48.25
CA VAL A 581 -10.73 -7.49 49.71
C VAL A 581 -9.32 -7.85 50.14
N VAL A 582 -8.80 -7.12 51.13
CA VAL A 582 -7.53 -7.41 51.78
C VAL A 582 -7.77 -7.63 53.27
N SER A 583 -7.34 -8.78 53.78
CA SER A 583 -7.34 -9.08 55.22
C SER A 583 -6.32 -8.22 55.94
N THR A 584 -6.61 -7.82 57.18
CA THR A 584 -5.66 -7.07 58.01
C THR A 584 -4.64 -7.97 58.75
N ASN A 585 -4.72 -9.29 58.58
CA ASN A 585 -3.84 -10.28 59.21
C ASN A 585 -2.62 -10.65 58.37
#